data_AF-A0A933GG07-F1
#
_entry.id   AF-A0A933GG07-F1
#
_cell.length_a   1.000
_cell.length_b   1.000
_cell.length_c   1.000
_cell.angle_alpha   90.00
_cell.angle_beta   90.00
_cell.angle_gamma   90.00
#
_symmetry.space_group_name_H-M   'P 1'
#
loop_
_entity.id
_entity.type
_entity.pdbx_description
1 polymer ?
#
loop_
_entity_poly.entity_id
_entity_poly.type
_entity_poly.pdbx_seq_one_letter_code
_entity_poly.pdbx_strand_id
1 'polypeptide(L)'
;MSVVAISQSLGSLGEEISCELAGALSYDFADREIIMATAERFGEGATGLEHATEAKPTLWERFADTSRRYLAYVEAVILEMAAQDNVVLVGRGAVFLLQKVHHALRVRISAPVYVRANRVGQQQGLAPGGATALVEQSDQERAARIKFFYHVDWDDPLLYDLFINTDDLSVKHAVRLLQNALESGRFRPTADSVADVQDLRLTAQAKASLMMHPVTQALLLVNPITRQLPLSLTCQRGYLTITGTVDREDQRTAVEAIVGKLPGITGVRCEIAVALPGLRPPGA
;
A
#
# COMPACT_ATOMS: atom_id res chain seq x y z
N MET A 1 -2.79 -2.62 21.52
CA MET A 1 -3.57 -2.53 20.28
C MET A 1 -2.90 -1.45 19.48
N SER A 2 -2.32 -1.81 18.36
CA SER A 2 -1.56 -0.94 17.47
C SER A 2 -1.35 -1.68 16.16
N VAL A 3 -1.15 -0.94 15.07
CA VAL A 3 -0.75 -1.52 13.78
C VAL A 3 0.77 -1.44 13.67
N VAL A 4 1.43 -2.50 13.23
CA VAL A 4 2.87 -2.48 12.92
C VAL A 4 3.05 -2.67 11.42
N ALA A 5 3.63 -1.69 10.74
CA ALA A 5 3.93 -1.77 9.31
C ALA A 5 5.43 -1.92 9.10
N ILE A 6 5.85 -3.01 8.44
CA ILE A 6 7.26 -3.38 8.29
C ILE A 6 7.64 -3.39 6.81
N SER A 7 8.58 -2.55 6.45
CA SER A 7 9.30 -2.58 5.17
C SER A 7 10.60 -3.34 5.36
N GLN A 8 10.91 -4.29 4.49
CA GLN A 8 12.10 -5.13 4.64
C GLN A 8 12.88 -5.29 3.34
N SER A 9 14.17 -5.58 3.47
CA SER A 9 15.06 -5.98 2.36
C SER A 9 15.19 -7.49 2.29
N LEU A 10 15.39 -8.06 1.09
CA LEU A 10 15.61 -9.50 0.94
C LEU A 10 16.85 -9.94 1.73
N GLY A 11 16.73 -11.00 2.54
CA GLY A 11 17.82 -11.51 3.39
C GLY A 11 18.07 -10.72 4.70
N SER A 12 17.20 -9.77 5.03
CA SER A 12 17.37 -8.90 6.22
C SER A 12 16.83 -9.47 7.54
N LEU A 13 16.35 -10.71 7.56
CA LEU A 13 15.62 -11.30 8.69
C LEU A 13 14.26 -10.62 9.00
N GLY A 14 13.75 -9.80 8.09
CA GLY A 14 12.53 -9.04 8.32
C GLY A 14 11.27 -9.92 8.44
N GLU A 15 11.17 -11.01 7.68
CA GLU A 15 10.05 -11.95 7.75
C GLU A 15 10.04 -12.67 9.11
N GLU A 16 11.20 -13.16 9.54
CA GLU A 16 11.40 -13.83 10.82
C GLU A 16 11.07 -12.91 11.99
N ILE A 17 11.57 -11.66 11.96
CA ILE A 17 11.28 -10.66 12.99
C ILE A 17 9.78 -10.33 13.02
N SER A 18 9.16 -10.16 11.85
CA SER A 18 7.75 -9.77 11.77
C SER A 18 6.82 -10.88 12.26
N CYS A 19 7.11 -12.13 11.89
CA CYS A 19 6.37 -13.30 12.33
C CYS A 19 6.52 -13.53 13.85
N GLU A 20 7.75 -13.48 14.38
CA GLU A 20 7.99 -13.62 15.82
C GLU A 20 7.35 -12.48 16.62
N LEU A 21 7.37 -11.24 16.10
CA LEU A 21 6.69 -10.11 16.72
C LEU A 21 5.16 -10.30 16.77
N ALA A 22 4.54 -10.72 15.66
CA ALA A 22 3.11 -10.96 15.59
C ALA A 22 2.69 -12.01 16.64
N GLY A 23 3.42 -13.14 16.72
CA GLY A 23 3.20 -14.15 17.74
C GLY A 23 3.38 -13.62 19.17
N ALA A 24 4.44 -12.85 19.42
CA ALA A 24 4.71 -12.30 20.74
C ALA A 24 3.67 -11.26 21.20
N LEU A 25 3.04 -10.54 20.27
CA LEU A 25 1.97 -9.58 20.55
C LEU A 25 0.57 -10.20 20.51
N SER A 26 0.44 -11.46 20.05
CA SER A 26 -0.84 -12.09 19.70
C SER A 26 -1.62 -11.25 18.67
N TYR A 27 -0.90 -10.75 17.65
CA TYR A 27 -1.43 -9.96 16.56
C TYR A 27 -1.60 -10.83 15.32
N ASP A 28 -2.51 -10.42 14.44
CA ASP A 28 -2.60 -10.98 13.10
C ASP A 28 -1.32 -10.66 12.32
N PHE A 29 -0.94 -11.56 11.41
CA PHE A 29 0.20 -11.39 10.53
C PHE A 29 -0.30 -11.38 9.10
N ALA A 30 0.05 -10.34 8.33
CA ALA A 30 -0.36 -10.24 6.93
C ALA A 30 0.83 -9.93 6.02
N ASP A 31 1.19 -10.93 5.22
CA ASP A 31 2.08 -10.81 4.07
C ASP A 31 1.44 -11.49 2.85
N ARG A 32 1.35 -12.83 2.90
CA ARG A 32 0.71 -13.64 1.86
C ARG A 32 -0.80 -13.49 1.89
N GLU A 33 -1.37 -13.26 3.06
CA GLU A 33 -2.78 -13.00 3.30
C GLU A 33 -3.26 -11.77 2.52
N ILE A 34 -2.43 -10.73 2.40
CA ILE A 34 -2.73 -9.55 1.58
C ILE A 34 -2.89 -9.96 0.11
N ILE A 35 -1.99 -10.80 -0.40
CA ILE A 35 -2.00 -11.26 -1.78
C ILE A 35 -3.22 -12.15 -2.03
N MET A 36 -3.51 -13.09 -1.13
CA MET A 36 -4.63 -14.02 -1.25
C MET A 36 -5.97 -13.29 -1.22
N ALA A 37 -6.20 -12.43 -0.21
CA ALA A 37 -7.41 -11.63 -0.11
C ALA A 37 -7.59 -10.68 -1.30
N THR A 38 -6.47 -10.17 -1.85
CA THR A 38 -6.52 -9.37 -3.08
C THR A 38 -6.93 -10.21 -4.29
N ALA A 39 -6.31 -11.39 -4.48
CA ALA A 39 -6.59 -12.26 -5.62
C ALA A 39 -8.06 -12.75 -5.63
N GLU A 40 -8.60 -13.11 -4.47
CA GLU A 40 -10.02 -13.49 -4.32
C GLU A 40 -10.98 -12.38 -4.76
N ARG A 41 -10.64 -11.12 -4.44
CA ARG A 41 -11.49 -9.95 -4.75
C ARG A 41 -11.28 -9.36 -6.14
N PHE A 42 -10.08 -9.54 -6.72
CA PHE A 42 -9.73 -9.00 -8.03
C PHE A 42 -10.25 -9.87 -9.19
N GLY A 43 -10.62 -11.14 -8.93
CA GLY A 43 -11.31 -12.00 -9.90
C GLY A 43 -10.44 -12.52 -11.05
N GLU A 44 -9.18 -12.12 -11.14
CA GLU A 44 -8.16 -12.77 -11.98
C GLU A 44 -7.29 -13.67 -11.09
N GLY A 45 -7.16 -14.95 -11.45
CA GLY A 45 -6.34 -15.90 -10.71
C GLY A 45 -4.93 -15.37 -10.46
N ALA A 46 -4.35 -15.69 -9.29
CA ALA A 46 -3.07 -15.19 -8.78
C ALA A 46 -1.89 -15.23 -9.78
N THR A 47 -1.97 -16.05 -10.83
CA THR A 47 -0.98 -16.20 -11.92
C THR A 47 -0.87 -15.00 -12.88
N GLY A 48 -1.91 -14.19 -13.06
CA GLY A 48 -1.80 -12.93 -13.83
C GLY A 48 -1.03 -11.84 -13.08
N LEU A 49 -0.98 -11.96 -11.75
CA LEU A 49 -0.48 -10.94 -10.82
C LEU A 49 1.02 -11.09 -10.53
N GLU A 50 1.54 -12.32 -10.48
CA GLU A 50 2.98 -12.59 -10.35
C GLU A 50 3.78 -11.87 -11.46
N HIS A 51 3.33 -12.00 -12.71
CA HIS A 51 3.96 -11.36 -13.87
C HIS A 51 3.90 -9.82 -13.83
N ALA A 52 2.84 -9.23 -13.30
CA ALA A 52 2.75 -7.77 -13.13
C ALA A 52 3.67 -7.27 -12.00
N THR A 53 3.88 -8.10 -10.98
CA THR A 53 4.79 -7.80 -9.87
C THR A 53 6.26 -8.09 -10.16
N GLU A 54 6.62 -8.80 -11.22
CA GLU A 54 8.04 -9.12 -11.56
C GLU A 54 8.57 -8.34 -12.78
N ALA A 55 7.74 -7.49 -13.40
CA ALA A 55 8.15 -6.76 -14.60
C ALA A 55 9.18 -5.66 -14.30
N LYS A 56 10.08 -5.40 -15.26
CA LYS A 56 11.07 -4.31 -15.18
C LYS A 56 10.41 -2.92 -15.31
N PRO A 57 11.03 -1.85 -14.76
CA PRO A 57 10.46 -0.49 -14.72
C PRO A 57 9.98 0.06 -16.07
N THR A 58 10.62 -0.30 -17.17
CA THR A 58 10.26 0.16 -18.54
C THR A 58 9.02 -0.52 -19.13
N LEU A 59 8.61 -1.68 -18.62
CA LEU A 59 7.42 -2.39 -19.08
C LEU A 59 6.18 -2.05 -18.24
N TRP A 60 6.37 -1.41 -17.09
CA TRP A 60 5.29 -1.02 -16.19
C TRP A 60 4.34 0.01 -16.79
N GLU A 61 4.82 0.91 -17.64
CA GLU A 61 3.97 1.89 -18.34
C GLU A 61 2.91 1.22 -19.24
N ARG A 62 3.23 0.05 -19.80
CA ARG A 62 2.32 -0.72 -20.66
C ARG A 62 1.28 -1.54 -19.89
N PHE A 63 1.56 -1.84 -18.62
CA PHE A 63 0.66 -2.55 -17.71
C PHE A 63 0.17 -1.64 -16.58
N ALA A 64 0.38 -0.32 -16.69
CA ALA A 64 0.18 0.62 -15.60
C ALA A 64 -1.27 0.63 -15.13
N ASP A 65 -2.23 0.50 -16.04
CA ASP A 65 -3.66 0.52 -15.69
C ASP A 65 -4.09 -0.75 -14.96
N THR A 66 -3.67 -1.93 -15.42
CA THR A 66 -3.90 -3.19 -14.68
C THR A 66 -3.16 -3.19 -13.34
N SER A 67 -1.94 -2.67 -13.31
CA SER A 67 -1.14 -2.57 -12.08
C SER A 67 -1.72 -1.57 -11.08
N ARG A 68 -2.30 -0.45 -11.55
CA ARG A 68 -3.00 0.55 -10.72
C ARG A 68 -4.31 -0.01 -10.17
N ARG A 69 -5.07 -0.76 -10.97
CA ARG A 69 -6.27 -1.46 -10.50
C ARG A 69 -5.92 -2.47 -9.41
N TYR A 70 -4.92 -3.32 -9.65
CA TYR A 70 -4.42 -4.26 -8.64
C TYR A 70 -3.94 -3.53 -7.37
N LEU A 71 -3.18 -2.45 -7.54
CA LEU A 71 -2.67 -1.68 -6.42
C LEU A 71 -3.82 -1.11 -5.58
N ALA A 72 -4.88 -0.55 -6.19
CA ALA A 72 -6.01 -0.03 -5.45
C ALA A 72 -6.68 -1.10 -4.56
N TYR A 73 -6.69 -2.36 -5.00
CA TYR A 73 -7.13 -3.46 -4.16
C TYR A 73 -6.17 -3.79 -3.03
N VAL A 74 -4.86 -3.87 -3.33
CA VAL A 74 -3.84 -4.08 -2.30
C VAL A 74 -3.95 -3.00 -1.22
N GLU A 75 -4.09 -1.73 -1.62
CA GLU A 75 -4.30 -0.61 -0.69
C GLU A 75 -5.57 -0.79 0.15
N ALA A 76 -6.68 -1.18 -0.48
CA ALA A 76 -7.95 -1.40 0.21
C ALA A 76 -7.87 -2.56 1.22
N VAL A 77 -7.19 -3.65 0.87
CA VAL A 77 -6.99 -4.81 1.77
C VAL A 77 -6.07 -4.44 2.93
N ILE A 78 -4.95 -3.77 2.66
CA ILE A 78 -4.02 -3.31 3.71
C ILE A 78 -4.74 -2.40 4.71
N LEU A 79 -5.50 -1.42 4.22
CA LEU A 79 -6.21 -0.47 5.08
C LEU A 79 -7.41 -1.09 5.80
N GLU A 80 -8.03 -2.13 5.23
CA GLU A 80 -9.06 -2.91 5.92
C GLU A 80 -8.47 -3.71 7.08
N MET A 81 -7.35 -4.39 6.87
CA MET A 81 -6.63 -5.09 7.94
C MET A 81 -6.14 -4.11 9.01
N ALA A 82 -5.53 -2.99 8.61
CA ALA A 82 -5.08 -1.96 9.55
C ALA A 82 -6.24 -1.38 10.39
N ALA A 83 -7.43 -1.22 9.81
CA ALA A 83 -8.60 -0.70 10.49
C ALA A 83 -9.20 -1.67 11.54
N GLN A 84 -8.83 -2.96 11.49
CA GLN A 84 -9.17 -3.96 12.52
C GLN A 84 -8.21 -3.92 13.72
N ASP A 85 -7.09 -3.19 13.60
CA ASP A 85 -6.02 -3.08 14.59
C ASP A 85 -5.35 -4.44 14.90
N ASN A 86 -4.39 -4.48 15.83
CA ASN A 86 -3.69 -5.69 16.27
C ASN A 86 -3.12 -6.54 15.13
N VAL A 87 -2.46 -5.89 14.17
CA VAL A 87 -1.92 -6.54 12.97
C VAL A 87 -0.50 -6.09 12.66
N VAL A 88 0.34 -7.04 12.24
CA VAL A 88 1.66 -6.82 11.65
C VAL A 88 1.56 -6.97 10.14
N LEU A 89 1.73 -5.87 9.42
CA LEU A 89 1.64 -5.76 7.96
C LEU A 89 3.04 -5.70 7.36
N VAL A 90 3.36 -6.60 6.44
CA VAL A 90 4.70 -6.68 5.83
C VAL A 90 4.68 -6.29 4.36
N GLY A 91 5.55 -5.36 3.99
CA GLY A 91 5.80 -4.98 2.60
C GLY A 91 4.64 -4.26 1.93
N ARG A 92 4.58 -4.40 0.59
CA ARG A 92 3.50 -3.92 -0.31
C ARG A 92 3.11 -2.44 -0.20
N GLY A 93 3.93 -1.64 0.47
CA GLY A 93 3.70 -0.22 0.69
C GLY A 93 2.85 0.13 1.92
N ALA A 94 2.60 -0.84 2.81
CA ALA A 94 1.83 -0.62 4.04
C ALA A 94 2.37 0.56 4.87
N VAL A 95 3.69 0.69 4.98
CA VAL A 95 4.35 1.83 5.65
C VAL A 95 3.91 3.19 5.07
N PHE A 96 3.79 3.28 3.75
CA PHE A 96 3.49 4.53 3.05
C PHE A 96 2.00 4.88 3.15
N LEU A 97 1.13 3.86 3.13
CA LEU A 97 -0.32 4.03 3.30
C LEU A 97 -0.68 4.49 4.71
N LEU A 98 0.10 4.07 5.72
CA LEU A 98 -0.19 4.32 7.12
C LEU A 98 0.53 5.56 7.69
N GLN A 99 1.13 6.41 6.85
CA GLN A 99 1.82 7.62 7.31
C GLN A 99 0.93 8.59 8.11
N LYS A 100 -0.37 8.61 7.82
CA LYS A 100 -1.34 9.46 8.53
C LYS A 100 -1.97 8.76 9.74
N VAL A 101 -1.66 7.49 9.99
CA VAL A 101 -2.22 6.72 11.10
C VAL A 101 -1.27 6.80 12.28
N HIS A 102 -1.58 7.68 13.23
CA HIS A 102 -0.69 7.98 14.35
C HIS A 102 -0.34 6.80 15.26
N HIS A 103 -1.24 5.82 15.39
CA HIS A 103 -1.02 4.61 16.19
C HIS A 103 -0.38 3.46 15.38
N ALA A 104 0.07 3.71 14.14
CA ALA A 104 0.82 2.76 13.36
C ALA A 104 2.33 2.95 13.57
N LEU A 105 3.02 1.91 14.04
CA LEU A 105 4.48 1.89 14.12
C LEU A 105 5.06 1.49 12.76
N ARG A 106 5.84 2.37 12.13
CA ARG A 106 6.45 2.12 10.81
C ARG A 106 7.93 1.77 10.96
N VAL A 107 8.30 0.60 10.47
CA VAL A 107 9.66 0.03 10.67
C VAL A 107 10.29 -0.30 9.34
N ARG A 108 11.58 0.01 9.19
CA ARG A 108 12.43 -0.51 8.14
C ARG A 108 13.41 -1.52 8.72
N ILE A 109 13.43 -2.75 8.19
CA ILE A 109 14.40 -3.79 8.56
C ILE A 109 15.35 -4.03 7.38
N SER A 110 16.65 -3.93 7.61
CA SER A 110 17.68 -4.15 6.59
C SER A 110 18.98 -4.70 7.19
N ALA A 111 19.96 -5.00 6.35
CA ALA A 111 21.32 -5.34 6.73
C ALA A 111 22.27 -5.01 5.56
N PRO A 112 23.59 -4.93 5.77
CA PRO A 112 24.53 -4.75 4.67
C PRO A 112 24.36 -5.80 3.57
N VAL A 113 24.57 -5.42 2.30
CA VAL A 113 24.34 -6.29 1.13
C VAL A 113 25.08 -7.63 1.28
N TYR A 114 26.35 -7.62 1.72
CA TYR A 114 27.13 -8.84 1.88
C TYR A 114 26.53 -9.81 2.91
N VAL A 115 25.95 -9.29 4.00
CA VAL A 115 25.30 -10.10 5.04
C VAL A 115 24.05 -10.76 4.46
N ARG A 116 23.22 -9.98 3.79
CA ARG A 116 21.97 -10.45 3.16
C ARG A 116 22.27 -11.46 2.05
N ALA A 117 23.26 -11.18 1.21
CA ALA A 117 23.71 -12.08 0.15
C ALA A 117 24.23 -13.41 0.71
N ASN A 118 24.99 -13.39 1.81
CA ASN A 118 25.42 -14.63 2.46
C ASN A 118 24.23 -15.45 2.97
N ARG A 119 23.26 -14.82 3.65
CA ARG A 119 22.04 -15.50 4.14
C ARG A 119 21.22 -16.11 2.99
N VAL A 120 20.96 -15.32 1.95
CA VAL A 120 20.22 -15.76 0.77
C VAL A 120 20.97 -16.86 0.02
N GLY A 121 22.29 -16.73 -0.12
CA GLY A 121 23.14 -17.73 -0.76
C GLY A 121 23.11 -19.08 -0.03
N GLN A 122 23.19 -19.07 1.29
CA GLN A 122 23.08 -20.27 2.12
C GLN A 122 21.69 -20.91 2.02
N GLN A 123 20.62 -20.10 2.06
CA GLN A 123 19.25 -20.58 2.02
C GLN A 123 18.86 -21.17 0.66
N GLN A 124 19.34 -20.58 -0.44
CA GLN A 124 18.94 -20.93 -1.80
C GLN A 124 20.00 -21.71 -2.58
N GLY A 125 21.16 -22.01 -1.98
CA GLY A 125 22.27 -22.72 -2.64
C GLY A 125 22.92 -21.93 -3.78
N LEU A 126 22.91 -20.60 -3.70
CA LEU A 126 23.45 -19.73 -4.75
C LEU A 126 24.95 -19.44 -4.55
N ALA A 127 25.68 -19.32 -5.65
CA ALA A 127 27.06 -18.82 -5.62
C ALA A 127 27.10 -17.36 -5.12
N PRO A 128 28.20 -16.91 -4.47
CA PRO A 128 28.28 -15.57 -3.86
C PRO A 128 27.90 -14.41 -4.79
N GLY A 129 28.35 -14.46 -6.05
CA GLY A 129 28.02 -13.44 -7.05
C GLY A 129 26.52 -13.44 -7.42
N GLY A 130 25.92 -14.62 -7.54
CA GLY A 130 24.49 -14.76 -7.84
C GLY A 130 23.61 -14.28 -6.69
N ALA A 131 23.98 -14.60 -5.43
CA ALA A 131 23.26 -14.14 -4.26
C ALA A 131 23.34 -12.62 -4.09
N THR A 132 24.50 -12.01 -4.37
CA THR A 132 24.67 -10.55 -4.34
C THR A 132 23.79 -9.88 -5.39
N ALA A 133 23.85 -10.35 -6.64
CA ALA A 133 23.04 -9.82 -7.73
C ALA A 133 21.53 -9.92 -7.43
N LEU A 134 21.07 -11.04 -6.87
CA LEU A 134 19.67 -11.24 -6.49
C LEU A 134 19.21 -10.23 -5.43
N VAL A 135 20.03 -10.00 -4.40
CA VAL A 135 19.73 -9.06 -3.32
C VAL A 135 19.65 -7.62 -3.84
N GLU A 136 20.62 -7.20 -4.64
CA GLU A 136 20.66 -5.87 -5.24
C GLU A 136 19.50 -5.63 -6.22
N GLN A 137 19.20 -6.63 -7.06
CA GLN A 137 18.06 -6.57 -7.97
C GLN A 137 16.75 -6.43 -7.20
N SER A 138 16.57 -7.19 -6.12
CA SER A 138 15.37 -7.11 -5.29
C SER A 138 15.18 -5.73 -4.67
N ASP A 139 16.25 -5.12 -4.17
CA ASP A 139 16.21 -3.76 -3.62
C ASP A 139 15.88 -2.73 -4.71
N GLN A 140 16.50 -2.84 -5.89
CA GLN A 140 16.24 -1.94 -7.01
C GLN A 140 14.77 -2.00 -7.48
N GLU A 141 14.20 -3.20 -7.60
CA GLU A 141 12.82 -3.41 -8.01
C GLU A 141 11.82 -2.88 -6.97
N ARG A 142 12.11 -3.09 -5.67
CA ARG A 142 11.29 -2.55 -4.57
C ARG A 142 11.35 -1.03 -4.57
N ALA A 143 12.54 -0.44 -4.63
CA ALA A 143 12.72 1.02 -4.67
C ALA A 143 12.00 1.65 -5.88
N ALA A 144 12.16 1.07 -7.07
CA ALA A 144 11.51 1.55 -8.29
C ALA A 144 9.99 1.50 -8.17
N ARG A 145 9.43 0.40 -7.63
CA ARG A 145 8.00 0.25 -7.38
C ARG A 145 7.46 1.30 -6.44
N ILE A 146 8.12 1.49 -5.30
CA ILE A 146 7.68 2.45 -4.28
C ILE A 146 7.72 3.87 -4.84
N LYS A 147 8.80 4.23 -5.53
CA LYS A 147 8.94 5.53 -6.19
C LYS A 147 7.87 5.75 -7.26
N PHE A 148 7.55 4.72 -8.04
CA PHE A 148 6.57 4.83 -9.11
C PHE A 148 5.14 5.04 -8.59
N PHE A 149 4.72 4.27 -7.60
CA PHE A 149 3.33 4.29 -7.12
C PHE A 149 3.06 5.30 -6.01
N TYR A 150 3.99 5.45 -5.07
CA TYR A 150 3.82 6.28 -3.90
C TYR A 150 4.59 7.60 -3.99
N HIS A 151 5.42 7.79 -5.02
CA HIS A 151 6.22 9.00 -5.23
C HIS A 151 7.14 9.35 -4.05
N VAL A 152 7.60 8.33 -3.32
CA VAL A 152 8.53 8.46 -2.20
C VAL A 152 9.80 7.66 -2.44
N ASP A 153 10.89 8.06 -1.78
CA ASP A 153 12.12 7.28 -1.79
C ASP A 153 12.04 6.16 -0.74
N TRP A 154 12.28 4.92 -1.16
CA TRP A 154 12.14 3.75 -0.29
C TRP A 154 13.11 3.79 0.90
N ASP A 155 14.27 4.41 0.72
CA ASP A 155 15.30 4.49 1.76
C ASP A 155 15.31 5.86 2.51
N ASP A 156 14.31 6.72 2.29
CA ASP A 156 14.18 7.96 3.07
C ASP A 156 13.88 7.62 4.55
N PRO A 157 14.79 7.99 5.48
CA PRO A 157 14.62 7.64 6.88
C PRO A 157 13.41 8.32 7.54
N LEU A 158 12.93 9.44 6.99
CA LEU A 158 11.82 10.21 7.56
C LEU A 158 10.44 9.57 7.35
N LEU A 159 10.36 8.53 6.50
CA LEU A 159 9.12 7.79 6.27
C LEU A 159 8.84 6.73 7.35
N TYR A 160 9.82 6.46 8.21
CA TYR A 160 9.80 5.40 9.20
C TYR A 160 9.99 5.96 10.61
N ASP A 161 9.47 5.25 11.61
CA ASP A 161 9.70 5.57 13.01
C ASP A 161 10.97 4.87 13.53
N LEU A 162 11.33 3.71 12.96
CA LEU A 162 12.53 2.94 13.32
C LEU A 162 13.21 2.31 12.10
N PHE A 163 14.54 2.36 12.07
CA PHE A 163 15.39 1.54 11.21
C PHE A 163 16.14 0.51 12.04
N ILE A 164 16.04 -0.75 11.64
CA ILE A 164 16.70 -1.88 12.29
C ILE A 164 17.71 -2.46 11.31
N ASN A 165 19.00 -2.34 11.67
CA ASN A 165 20.07 -3.05 11.00
C ASN A 165 20.29 -4.41 11.68
N THR A 166 20.13 -5.49 10.93
CA THR A 166 20.25 -6.88 11.40
C THR A 166 21.60 -7.51 11.12
N ASP A 167 22.66 -6.74 10.90
CA ASP A 167 24.04 -7.27 10.73
C ASP A 167 24.39 -8.23 11.89
N ASP A 168 24.48 -7.68 13.11
CA ASP A 168 24.77 -8.42 14.34
C ASP A 168 23.55 -8.55 15.28
N LEU A 169 22.42 -7.95 14.92
CA LEU A 169 21.22 -7.98 15.76
C LEU A 169 20.42 -9.25 15.51
N SER A 170 20.23 -10.04 16.56
CA SER A 170 19.39 -11.24 16.49
C SER A 170 17.90 -10.92 16.38
N VAL A 171 17.13 -11.84 15.81
CA VAL A 171 15.66 -11.75 15.67
C VAL A 171 15.01 -11.42 17.01
N LYS A 172 15.32 -12.20 18.05
CA LYS A 172 14.81 -12.00 19.42
C LYS A 172 15.10 -10.61 19.99
N HIS A 173 16.27 -10.03 19.72
CA HIS A 173 16.59 -8.69 20.18
C HIS A 173 15.85 -7.61 19.38
N ALA A 174 15.69 -7.80 18.06
CA ALA A 174 14.89 -6.91 17.23
C ALA A 174 13.41 -6.91 17.66
N VAL A 175 12.83 -8.08 17.93
CA VAL A 175 11.44 -8.21 18.45
C VAL A 175 11.28 -7.44 19.76
N ARG A 176 12.21 -7.61 20.72
CA ARG A 176 12.19 -6.86 21.97
C ARG A 176 12.28 -5.34 21.77
N LEU A 177 13.10 -4.87 20.83
CA LEU A 177 13.18 -3.44 20.51
C LEU A 177 11.83 -2.91 20.00
N LEU A 178 11.15 -3.68 19.14
CA LEU A 178 9.85 -3.31 18.60
C LEU A 178 8.76 -3.33 19.69
N GLN A 179 8.75 -4.33 20.56
CA GLN A 179 7.85 -4.38 21.71
C GLN A 179 8.04 -3.15 22.61
N ASN A 180 9.29 -2.82 22.96
CA ASN A 180 9.60 -1.65 23.78
C ASN A 180 9.18 -0.34 23.09
N ALA A 181 9.30 -0.24 21.77
CA ALA A 181 8.84 0.93 21.03
C ALA A 181 7.31 1.11 21.14
N LEU A 182 6.55 0.01 21.05
CA LEU A 182 5.09 -0.01 21.20
C LEU A 182 4.61 0.32 22.61
N GLU A 183 5.45 0.14 23.63
CA GLU A 183 5.13 0.59 25.00
C GLU A 183 5.06 2.11 25.11
N SER A 184 5.69 2.86 24.18
CA SER A 184 5.51 4.29 24.11
C SER A 184 4.04 4.60 23.85
N GLY A 185 3.43 5.41 24.73
CA GLY A 185 1.99 5.73 24.65
C GLY A 185 1.56 6.36 23.32
N ARG A 186 2.52 6.80 22.50
CA ARG A 186 2.32 7.33 21.14
C ARG A 186 1.60 6.35 20.22
N PHE A 187 1.89 5.04 20.32
CA PHE A 187 1.29 4.03 19.42
C PHE A 187 -0.03 3.45 19.95
N ARG A 188 -0.58 4.03 21.02
CA ARG A 188 -1.90 3.64 21.50
C ARG A 188 -2.98 4.30 20.63
N PRO A 189 -4.06 3.57 20.29
CA PRO A 189 -5.10 4.09 19.42
C PRO A 189 -5.90 5.12 20.18
N THR A 190 -6.04 6.29 19.57
CA THR A 190 -6.98 7.34 19.98
C THR A 190 -8.21 7.31 19.09
N ALA A 191 -9.32 7.87 19.57
CA ALA A 191 -10.55 7.98 18.77
C ALA A 191 -10.31 8.68 17.41
N ASP A 192 -9.40 9.66 17.37
CA ASP A 192 -9.02 10.35 16.14
C ASP A 192 -8.23 9.45 15.21
N SER A 193 -7.19 8.78 15.72
CA SER A 193 -6.35 7.91 14.89
C SER A 193 -7.10 6.68 14.36
N VAL A 194 -8.09 6.17 15.11
CA VAL A 194 -9.00 5.11 14.67
C VAL A 194 -9.93 5.62 13.57
N ALA A 195 -10.43 6.85 13.70
CA ALA A 195 -11.22 7.46 12.64
C ALA A 195 -10.39 7.69 11.37
N ASP A 196 -9.13 8.12 11.50
CA ASP A 196 -8.23 8.35 10.37
C ASP A 196 -8.01 7.07 9.55
N VAL A 197 -7.73 5.93 10.19
CA VAL A 197 -7.56 4.65 9.47
C VAL A 197 -8.87 4.16 8.85
N GLN A 198 -10.02 4.40 9.50
CA GLN A 198 -11.33 4.09 8.94
C GLN A 198 -11.65 4.94 7.70
N ASP A 199 -11.32 6.23 7.72
CA ASP A 199 -11.51 7.14 6.59
C ASP A 199 -10.58 6.77 5.42
N LEU A 200 -9.32 6.39 5.70
CA LEU A 200 -8.41 5.86 4.69
C LEU A 200 -8.95 4.56 4.08
N ARG A 201 -9.43 3.61 4.90
CA ARG A 201 -10.07 2.36 4.44
C ARG A 201 -11.25 2.65 3.52
N LEU A 202 -12.18 3.51 3.91
CA LEU A 202 -13.35 3.86 3.11
C LEU A 202 -12.94 4.49 1.78
N THR A 203 -11.96 5.40 1.80
CA THR A 203 -11.42 6.03 0.60
C THR A 203 -10.81 5.00 -0.36
N ALA A 204 -10.01 4.06 0.17
CA ALA A 204 -9.38 3.01 -0.63
C ALA A 204 -10.40 2.02 -1.21
N GLN A 205 -11.41 1.61 -0.42
CA GLN A 205 -12.51 0.77 -0.90
C GLN A 205 -13.34 1.44 -2.00
N ALA A 206 -13.58 2.74 -1.87
CA ALA A 206 -14.25 3.51 -2.91
C ALA A 206 -13.43 3.58 -4.19
N LYS A 207 -12.12 3.86 -4.09
CA LYS A 207 -11.21 3.82 -5.25
C LYS A 207 -11.19 2.46 -5.92
N ALA A 208 -11.03 1.38 -5.16
CA ALA A 208 -11.02 0.01 -5.70
C ALA A 208 -12.32 -0.32 -6.44
N SER A 209 -13.47 0.03 -5.86
CA SER A 209 -14.79 -0.21 -6.45
C SER A 209 -15.00 0.57 -7.75
N LEU A 210 -14.59 1.84 -7.79
CA LEU A 210 -14.63 2.67 -9.01
C LEU A 210 -13.66 2.18 -10.09
N MET A 211 -12.49 1.66 -9.70
CA MET A 211 -11.49 1.12 -10.63
C MET A 211 -11.90 -0.17 -11.34
N MET A 212 -12.92 -0.86 -10.83
CA MET A 212 -13.45 -2.09 -11.45
C MET A 212 -14.65 -1.87 -12.35
N HIS A 213 -15.34 -0.76 -12.18
CA HIS A 213 -16.53 -0.51 -12.94
C HIS A 213 -16.14 0.07 -14.32
N PRO A 214 -16.55 -0.56 -15.44
CA PRO A 214 -16.08 -0.20 -16.78
C PRO A 214 -16.29 1.27 -17.17
N VAL A 215 -17.32 1.90 -16.61
CA VAL A 215 -17.66 3.31 -16.86
C VAL A 215 -16.77 4.28 -16.07
N THR A 216 -16.26 3.88 -14.91
CA THR A 216 -15.57 4.78 -13.96
C THR A 216 -14.08 4.51 -13.82
N GLN A 217 -13.58 3.36 -14.29
CA GLN A 217 -12.18 2.95 -14.11
C GLN A 217 -11.17 3.98 -14.64
N ALA A 218 -11.46 4.63 -15.77
CA ALA A 218 -10.59 5.63 -16.37
C ALA A 218 -10.55 6.96 -15.59
N LEU A 219 -11.53 7.21 -14.71
CA LEU A 219 -11.66 8.46 -13.96
C LEU A 219 -10.67 8.55 -12.79
N LEU A 220 -10.03 7.44 -12.43
CA LEU A 220 -8.99 7.37 -11.40
C LEU A 220 -7.59 7.17 -11.99
N LEU A 221 -7.45 7.33 -13.30
CA LEU A 221 -6.18 7.32 -14.01
C LEU A 221 -5.79 8.75 -14.37
N VAL A 222 -4.48 9.02 -14.37
CA VAL A 222 -3.98 10.34 -14.78
C VAL A 222 -4.33 10.55 -16.25
N ASN A 223 -5.03 11.63 -16.55
CA ASN A 223 -5.36 11.97 -17.92
C ASN A 223 -4.06 12.31 -18.68
N PRO A 224 -3.77 11.67 -19.82
CA PRO A 224 -2.51 11.86 -20.53
C PRO A 224 -2.35 13.26 -21.12
N ILE A 225 -3.46 13.98 -21.32
CA ILE A 225 -3.49 15.34 -21.87
C ILE A 225 -3.29 16.35 -20.75
N THR A 226 -4.16 16.33 -19.74
CA THR A 226 -4.17 17.36 -18.68
C THR A 226 -3.17 17.07 -17.56
N ARG A 227 -2.63 15.84 -17.51
CA ARG A 227 -1.78 15.32 -16.41
C ARG A 227 -2.44 15.41 -15.03
N GLN A 228 -3.76 15.52 -14.99
CA GLN A 228 -4.56 15.59 -13.76
C GLN A 228 -5.38 14.31 -13.58
N LEU A 229 -5.69 13.99 -12.32
CA LEU A 229 -6.68 12.97 -11.99
C LEU A 229 -8.08 13.56 -12.23
N PRO A 230 -8.94 12.92 -13.03
CA PRO A 230 -10.30 13.39 -13.27
C PRO A 230 -11.13 13.46 -11.99
N LEU A 231 -10.91 12.52 -11.06
CA LEU A 231 -11.59 12.48 -9.76
C LEU A 231 -10.60 12.39 -8.60
N SER A 232 -10.95 13.06 -7.51
CA SER A 232 -10.32 12.94 -6.20
C SER A 232 -11.35 12.58 -5.14
N LEU A 233 -10.96 11.66 -4.25
CA LEU A 233 -11.81 11.15 -3.18
C LEU A 233 -11.16 11.45 -1.83
N THR A 234 -11.95 11.97 -0.90
CA THR A 234 -11.55 12.20 0.49
C THR A 234 -12.67 11.75 1.42
N CYS A 235 -12.32 11.11 2.53
CA CYS A 235 -13.26 10.73 3.56
C CYS A 235 -12.91 11.47 4.84
N GLN A 236 -13.92 11.98 5.54
CA GLN A 236 -13.76 12.55 6.87
C GLN A 236 -14.93 12.12 7.76
N ARG A 237 -14.62 11.41 8.84
CA ARG A 237 -15.60 10.85 9.79
C ARG A 237 -16.71 10.07 9.09
N GLY A 238 -16.33 9.22 8.13
CA GLY A 238 -17.25 8.39 7.33
C GLY A 238 -18.02 9.14 6.24
N TYR A 239 -17.81 10.44 6.08
CA TYR A 239 -18.44 11.25 5.04
C TYR A 239 -17.52 11.37 3.83
N LEU A 240 -17.91 10.77 2.70
CA LEU A 240 -17.08 10.75 1.49
C LEU A 240 -17.40 11.95 0.60
N THR A 241 -16.37 12.73 0.29
CA THR A 241 -16.44 13.84 -0.68
C THR A 241 -15.70 13.43 -1.95
N ILE A 242 -16.41 13.53 -3.07
CA ILE A 242 -15.91 13.24 -4.41
C ILE A 242 -15.89 14.54 -5.19
N THR A 243 -14.73 14.92 -5.69
CA THR A 243 -14.53 16.16 -6.46
C THR A 243 -13.90 15.84 -7.81
N GLY A 244 -14.18 16.66 -8.80
CA GLY A 244 -13.49 16.59 -10.09
C GLY A 244 -14.42 16.78 -11.28
N THR A 245 -14.01 16.25 -12.42
CA THR A 245 -14.72 16.43 -13.70
C THR A 245 -14.88 15.10 -14.43
N VAL A 246 -16.04 14.92 -15.04
CA VAL A 246 -16.32 13.78 -15.95
C VAL A 246 -16.77 14.29 -17.31
N ASP A 247 -16.64 13.48 -18.35
CA ASP A 247 -17.06 13.86 -19.70
C ASP A 247 -18.55 13.66 -19.93
N ARG A 248 -19.22 12.79 -19.14
CA ARG A 248 -20.60 12.37 -19.37
C ARG A 248 -21.40 12.21 -18.07
N GLU A 249 -22.71 12.48 -18.13
CA GLU A 249 -23.61 12.38 -16.95
C GLU A 249 -23.76 10.94 -16.43
N ASP A 250 -23.67 9.93 -17.30
CA ASP A 250 -23.72 8.52 -16.90
C ASP A 250 -22.50 8.12 -16.06
N GLN A 251 -21.33 8.73 -16.31
CA GLN A 251 -20.14 8.56 -15.47
C GLN A 251 -20.37 9.10 -14.06
N ARG A 252 -20.90 10.33 -13.94
CA ARG A 252 -21.24 10.92 -12.63
C ARG A 252 -22.24 10.05 -11.88
N THR A 253 -23.33 9.67 -12.54
CA THR A 253 -24.39 8.83 -11.95
C THR A 253 -23.83 7.48 -11.49
N ALA A 254 -22.95 6.85 -12.28
CA ALA A 254 -22.29 5.61 -11.89
C ALA A 254 -21.40 5.78 -10.66
N VAL A 255 -20.60 6.86 -10.59
CA VAL A 255 -19.75 7.16 -9.43
C VAL A 255 -20.60 7.29 -8.16
N GLU A 256 -21.66 8.09 -8.21
CA GLU A 256 -22.58 8.29 -7.08
C GLU A 256 -23.23 6.98 -6.65
N ALA A 257 -23.69 6.16 -7.60
CA ALA A 257 -24.34 4.89 -7.33
C ALA A 257 -23.41 3.82 -6.73
N ILE A 258 -22.14 3.78 -7.16
CA ILE A 258 -21.13 2.84 -6.63
C ILE A 258 -20.78 3.23 -5.20
N VAL A 259 -20.43 4.50 -5.00
CA VAL A 259 -19.99 4.98 -3.68
C VAL A 259 -21.13 4.94 -2.67
N GLY A 260 -22.34 5.34 -3.06
CA GLY A 260 -23.49 5.39 -2.16
C GLY A 260 -23.92 4.03 -1.59
N LYS A 261 -23.41 2.92 -2.13
CA LYS A 261 -23.67 1.56 -1.65
C LYS A 261 -22.56 0.99 -0.77
N LEU A 262 -21.47 1.71 -0.55
CA LEU A 262 -20.34 1.20 0.21
C LEU A 262 -20.66 1.14 1.71
N PRO A 263 -20.42 -0.01 2.36
CA PRO A 263 -20.69 -0.17 3.78
C PRO A 263 -19.78 0.73 4.63
N GLY A 264 -20.38 1.39 5.63
CA GLY A 264 -19.66 2.27 6.56
C GLY A 264 -19.58 3.74 6.12
N ILE A 265 -20.05 4.08 4.92
CA ILE A 265 -20.24 5.49 4.53
C ILE A 265 -21.50 6.04 5.21
N THR A 266 -21.36 7.17 5.92
CA THR A 266 -22.47 7.85 6.62
C THR A 266 -23.13 8.92 5.75
N GLY A 267 -22.44 9.39 4.72
CA GLY A 267 -22.97 10.30 3.72
C GLY A 267 -21.99 10.51 2.57
N VAL A 268 -22.52 10.96 1.43
CA VAL A 268 -21.73 11.24 0.22
C VAL A 268 -22.02 12.66 -0.24
N ARG A 269 -20.96 13.42 -0.52
CA ARG A 269 -21.04 14.67 -1.24
C ARG A 269 -20.37 14.53 -2.59
N CYS A 270 -21.15 14.71 -3.64
CA CYS A 270 -20.69 14.64 -5.01
C CYS A 270 -20.59 16.05 -5.59
N GLU A 271 -19.37 16.54 -5.74
CA GLU A 271 -19.00 17.81 -6.37
C GLU A 271 -18.31 17.53 -7.72
N ILE A 272 -18.94 16.68 -8.54
CA ILE A 272 -18.46 16.32 -9.87
C ILE A 272 -19.13 17.23 -10.90
N ALA A 273 -18.33 17.94 -11.68
CA ALA A 273 -18.81 18.69 -12.83
C ALA A 273 -18.78 17.84 -14.11
N VAL A 274 -19.83 17.93 -14.93
CA VAL A 274 -19.83 17.32 -16.27
C VAL A 274 -19.32 18.35 -17.27
N ALA A 275 -18.22 18.04 -17.95
CA ALA A 275 -17.64 18.91 -18.96
C ALA A 275 -18.64 19.08 -20.11
N LEU A 276 -18.98 20.33 -20.45
CA LEU A 276 -19.85 20.61 -21.59
C LEU A 276 -19.13 20.22 -22.90
N PRO A 277 -19.77 19.47 -23.81
CA PRO A 277 -19.18 19.15 -25.10
C PRO A 277 -18.98 20.44 -25.90
N GLY A 278 -17.72 20.87 -26.06
CA GLY A 278 -17.34 22.02 -26.91
C GLY A 278 -16.58 23.16 -26.22
N LEU A 279 -16.37 23.13 -24.91
CA LEU A 279 -15.55 24.12 -24.19
C LEU A 279 -14.32 23.46 -23.56
N ARG A 280 -13.39 22.99 -24.40
CA ARG A 280 -11.99 22.84 -23.98
C ARG A 280 -11.26 24.12 -24.38
N PRO A 281 -10.67 24.91 -23.45
CA PRO A 281 -9.74 25.94 -23.87
C PRO A 281 -8.56 25.27 -24.60
N PRO A 282 -8.09 25.82 -25.73
CA PRO A 282 -6.93 25.27 -26.41
C PRO A 282 -5.69 25.50 -25.53
N GLY A 283 -5.12 24.40 -25.01
CA GLY A 283 -3.77 24.38 -24.43
C GLY A 283 -3.65 24.76 -22.95
N ALA A 284 -4.19 23.94 -22.05
CA ALA A 284 -3.79 23.93 -20.63
C ALA A 284 -3.42 22.50 -20.21
#